data_AF-A0A943EKG1-F1
#
_entry.id   AF-A0A943EKG1-F1
#
_cell.length_a   1.000
_cell.length_b   1.000
_cell.length_c   1.000
_cell.angle_alpha   90.00
_cell.angle_beta   90.00
_cell.angle_gamma   90.00
#
_symmetry.space_group_name_H-M   'P 1'
#
loop_
_entity.id
_entity.type
_entity.pdbx_description
1 polymer ?
#
loop_
_entity_poly.entity_id
_entity_poly.type
_entity_poly.pdbx_seq_one_letter_code
_entity_poly.pdbx_strand_id
1 'polypeptide(L)'
;MATGTFSFHTNVPVLVAEGAEDRINIPVDVVILPKSAQAGDFPLLIEAKSAGDFTNVNKRRKEEAAKMQQLKNTYGNMVSYSLFLCGYFDSGYLGYEAAEGIDWIWEHRINDLEQLGI
;
A
#
# COMPACT_ATOMS: atom_id res chain seq x y z
N MET A 1 9.73 -6.24 -12.07
CA MET A 1 10.92 -6.09 -11.18
C MET A 1 11.62 -7.43 -11.08
N ALA A 2 12.90 -7.45 -10.71
CA ALA A 2 13.61 -8.70 -10.43
C ALA A 2 13.42 -9.10 -8.96
N THR A 3 13.36 -10.40 -8.68
CA THR A 3 13.24 -10.93 -7.31
C THR A 3 14.35 -10.39 -6.41
N GLY A 4 14.01 -9.99 -5.18
CA GLY A 4 14.95 -9.40 -4.22
C GLY A 4 15.33 -7.93 -4.50
N THR A 5 14.56 -7.22 -5.34
CA THR A 5 14.78 -5.78 -5.60
C THR A 5 13.70 -4.91 -4.98
N PHE A 6 14.03 -3.65 -4.74
CA PHE A 6 13.10 -2.64 -4.28
C PHE A 6 13.25 -1.34 -5.10
N SER A 7 12.24 -0.49 -5.04
CA SER A 7 12.23 0.83 -5.67
C SER A 7 11.48 1.82 -4.78
N PHE A 8 11.88 3.08 -4.82
CA PHE A 8 11.22 4.17 -4.11
C PHE A 8 10.45 5.08 -5.06
N HIS A 9 9.37 5.70 -4.58
CA HIS A 9 8.54 6.65 -5.33
C HIS A 9 8.14 6.11 -6.71
N THR A 10 7.62 4.87 -6.72
CA THR A 10 7.30 4.15 -7.95
C THR A 10 5.87 4.45 -8.37
N ASN A 11 5.70 4.83 -9.64
CA ASN A 11 4.38 4.98 -10.24
C ASN A 11 3.84 3.62 -10.68
N VAL A 12 2.72 3.20 -10.06
CA VAL A 12 2.03 1.95 -10.37
C VAL A 12 0.82 2.25 -11.26
N PRO A 13 0.74 1.70 -12.48
CA PRO A 13 -0.33 2.01 -13.42
C PRO A 13 -1.60 1.18 -13.15
N VAL A 14 -2.65 1.84 -12.66
CA VAL A 14 -3.96 1.24 -12.34
C VAL A 14 -5.04 1.67 -13.33
N LEU A 15 -6.07 0.84 -13.52
CA LEU A 15 -7.25 1.20 -14.33
C LEU A 15 -7.97 2.40 -13.71
N VAL A 16 -8.50 3.29 -14.55
CA VAL A 16 -9.33 4.43 -14.10
C VAL A 16 -10.62 3.94 -13.42
N ALA A 17 -11.19 2.84 -13.95
CA ALA A 17 -12.34 2.15 -13.41
C ALA A 17 -12.26 0.66 -13.78
N GLU A 18 -13.00 -0.19 -13.08
CA GLU A 18 -13.11 -1.61 -13.43
C GLU A 18 -13.60 -1.77 -14.87
N GLY A 19 -12.89 -2.56 -15.68
CA GLY A 19 -13.21 -2.77 -17.10
C GLY A 19 -12.82 -1.63 -18.05
N ALA A 20 -12.19 -0.54 -17.56
CA ALA A 20 -11.65 0.51 -18.42
C ALA A 20 -10.36 0.05 -19.13
N GLU A 21 -10.08 0.62 -20.31
CA GLU A 21 -8.79 0.44 -20.99
C GLU A 21 -7.74 1.46 -20.51
N ASP A 22 -8.19 2.65 -20.11
CA ASP A 22 -7.32 3.73 -19.67
C ASP A 22 -6.71 3.45 -18.29
N ARG A 23 -5.43 3.79 -18.17
CA ARG A 23 -4.66 3.68 -16.92
C ARG A 23 -4.17 5.03 -16.43
N ILE A 24 -4.17 5.19 -15.12
CA ILE A 24 -3.54 6.30 -14.40
C ILE A 24 -2.42 5.77 -13.51
N ASN A 25 -1.44 6.61 -13.22
CA ASN A 25 -0.37 6.27 -12.30
C ASN A 25 -0.75 6.68 -10.88
N ILE A 26 -0.69 5.73 -9.96
CA ILE A 26 -0.70 6.03 -8.52
C ILE A 26 0.74 5.95 -7.99
N PRO A 27 1.20 6.97 -7.23
CA PRO A 27 2.50 6.90 -6.58
C PRO A 27 2.43 5.96 -5.37
N VAL A 28 3.47 5.15 -5.22
CA VAL A 28 3.72 4.28 -4.06
C VAL A 28 5.13 4.56 -3.55
N ASP A 29 5.28 4.78 -2.25
CA ASP A 29 6.55 5.17 -1.66
C ASP A 29 7.62 4.08 -1.75
N VAL A 30 7.27 2.83 -1.49
CA VAL A 30 8.18 1.68 -1.59
C VAL A 30 7.51 0.52 -2.30
N VAL A 31 8.20 -0.05 -3.27
CA VAL A 31 7.79 -1.30 -3.93
C VAL A 31 8.91 -2.31 -3.70
N ILE A 32 8.57 -3.49 -3.19
CA ILE A 32 9.52 -4.55 -2.87
C ILE A 32 9.06 -5.83 -3.56
N LEU A 33 9.93 -6.47 -4.32
CA LEU A 33 9.71 -7.84 -4.76
C LEU A 33 10.55 -8.77 -3.88
N PRO A 34 9.95 -9.56 -2.96
CA PRO A 34 10.68 -10.37 -1.99
C PRO A 34 11.66 -11.33 -2.64
N LYS A 35 12.68 -11.78 -1.89
CA LYS A 35 13.66 -12.77 -2.39
C LYS A 35 13.04 -14.14 -2.66
N SER A 36 11.97 -14.47 -1.96
CA SER A 36 11.21 -15.72 -2.10
C SER A 36 10.22 -15.70 -3.27
N ALA A 37 10.00 -14.54 -3.89
CA ALA A 37 8.98 -14.36 -4.92
C ALA A 37 9.25 -15.20 -6.17
N GLN A 38 8.20 -15.84 -6.66
CA GLN A 38 8.17 -16.63 -7.89
C GLN A 38 7.84 -15.76 -9.10
N ALA A 39 8.03 -16.33 -10.29
CA ALA A 39 7.67 -15.66 -11.53
C ALA A 39 6.15 -15.42 -11.58
N GLY A 40 5.75 -14.16 -11.73
CA GLY A 40 4.34 -13.75 -11.75
C GLY A 40 3.80 -13.25 -10.41
N ASP A 41 4.57 -13.38 -9.32
CA ASP A 41 4.19 -12.80 -8.04
C ASP A 41 4.11 -11.28 -8.11
N PHE A 42 3.13 -10.73 -7.40
CA PHE A 42 2.94 -9.30 -7.30
C PHE A 42 3.87 -8.72 -6.21
N PRO A 43 4.50 -7.56 -6.44
CA PRO A 43 5.34 -6.96 -5.42
C PRO A 43 4.52 -6.46 -4.23
N LEU A 44 5.16 -6.42 -3.06
CA LEU A 44 4.66 -5.71 -1.90
C LEU A 44 4.74 -4.20 -2.15
N LEU A 45 3.64 -3.50 -1.86
CA LEU A 45 3.51 -2.06 -1.96
C LEU A 45 3.40 -1.47 -0.54
N ILE A 46 4.25 -0.50 -0.21
CA ILE A 46 4.23 0.17 1.09
C ILE A 46 4.11 1.67 0.89
N GLU A 47 3.18 2.28 1.63
CA GLU A 47 3.00 3.73 1.70
C GLU A 47 3.34 4.24 3.10
N ALA A 48 4.21 5.23 3.20
CA ALA A 48 4.61 5.81 4.48
C ALA A 48 3.68 6.97 4.86
N LYS A 49 3.19 6.96 6.11
CA LYS A 49 2.37 8.04 6.67
C LYS A 49 2.95 8.54 7.97
N SER A 50 2.90 9.85 8.19
CA SER A 50 3.40 10.49 9.41
C SER A 50 2.26 11.08 10.24
N ALA A 51 2.43 11.20 11.57
CA ALA A 51 1.42 11.81 12.44
C ALA A 51 1.13 13.29 12.10
N GLY A 52 2.05 13.98 11.42
CA GLY A 52 1.80 15.34 10.91
C GLY A 52 0.69 15.40 9.84
N ASP A 53 0.39 14.27 9.21
CA ASP A 53 -0.68 14.10 8.24
C ASP A 53 -2.08 14.08 8.86
N PHE A 54 -2.16 14.02 10.19
CA PHE A 54 -3.40 13.90 10.97
C PHE A 54 -4.30 15.16 10.92
N THR A 55 -3.83 16.30 10.43
CA THR A 55 -4.65 17.53 10.41
C THR A 55 -5.76 17.55 9.34
N ASN A 56 -5.79 16.57 8.41
CA ASN A 56 -6.86 16.40 7.42
C ASN A 56 -7.27 14.92 7.23
N VAL A 57 -7.61 14.26 8.35
CA VAL A 57 -7.80 12.81 8.41
C VAL A 57 -8.84 12.28 7.42
N ASN A 58 -9.97 12.97 7.24
CA ASN A 58 -11.08 12.48 6.41
C ASN A 58 -10.79 12.48 4.91
N LYS A 59 -9.98 13.43 4.43
CA LYS A 59 -9.53 13.42 3.02
C LYS A 59 -8.53 12.29 2.80
N ARG A 60 -7.57 12.14 3.72
CA ARG A 60 -6.45 11.20 3.58
C ARG A 60 -6.82 9.73 3.76
N ARG A 61 -7.77 9.42 4.67
CA ARG A 61 -8.37 8.07 4.78
C ARG A 61 -8.95 7.59 3.44
N LYS A 62 -9.61 8.49 2.71
CA LYS A 62 -10.22 8.16 1.42
C LYS A 62 -9.18 7.96 0.31
N GLU A 63 -8.00 8.56 0.43
CA GLU A 63 -6.94 8.45 -0.57
C GLU A 63 -6.35 7.03 -0.59
N GLU A 64 -6.00 6.46 0.57
CA GLU A 64 -5.40 5.11 0.62
C GLU A 64 -6.42 4.01 0.30
N ALA A 65 -7.65 4.16 0.77
CA ALA A 65 -8.75 3.27 0.38
C ALA A 65 -9.00 3.28 -1.13
N ALA A 66 -9.05 4.47 -1.76
CA ALA A 66 -9.23 4.56 -3.20
C ALA A 66 -8.07 3.88 -3.96
N LYS A 67 -6.82 4.07 -3.51
CA LYS A 67 -5.67 3.36 -4.09
C LYS A 67 -5.81 1.84 -3.95
N MET A 68 -6.18 1.34 -2.78
CA MET A 68 -6.36 -0.10 -2.55
C MET A 68 -7.44 -0.69 -3.46
N GLN A 69 -8.58 0.00 -3.63
CA GLN A 69 -9.63 -0.44 -4.55
C GLN A 69 -9.16 -0.40 -6.02
N GLN A 70 -8.46 0.65 -6.45
CA GLN A 70 -7.90 0.74 -7.81
C GLN A 70 -6.89 -0.38 -8.10
N LEU A 71 -6.04 -0.69 -7.11
CA LEU A 71 -5.09 -1.79 -7.18
C LEU A 71 -5.80 -3.14 -7.32
N LYS A 72 -6.80 -3.42 -6.48
CA LYS A 72 -7.61 -4.64 -6.55
C LYS A 72 -8.34 -4.77 -7.88
N ASN A 73 -8.92 -3.69 -8.38
CA ASN A 73 -9.62 -3.68 -9.68
C ASN A 73 -8.68 -3.92 -10.86
N THR A 74 -7.40 -3.55 -10.75
CA THR A 74 -6.41 -3.70 -11.82
C THR A 74 -5.72 -5.05 -11.81
N TYR A 75 -5.33 -5.52 -10.63
CA TYR A 75 -4.42 -6.66 -10.46
C TYR A 75 -5.04 -7.82 -9.68
N GLY A 76 -6.29 -7.67 -9.22
CA GLY A 76 -7.02 -8.67 -8.46
C GLY A 76 -6.77 -8.59 -6.95
N ASN A 77 -7.41 -9.51 -6.21
CA ASN A 77 -7.42 -9.51 -4.74
C ASN A 77 -6.10 -9.94 -4.08
N MET A 78 -5.09 -10.33 -4.87
CA MET A 78 -3.78 -10.76 -4.36
C MET A 78 -2.79 -9.60 -4.17
N VAL A 79 -3.20 -8.36 -4.43
CA VAL A 79 -2.34 -7.20 -4.18
C VAL A 79 -2.03 -7.10 -2.69
N SER A 80 -0.75 -6.96 -2.37
CA SER A 80 -0.27 -6.64 -1.02
C SER A 80 0.06 -5.15 -0.95
N TYR A 81 -0.78 -4.41 -0.23
CA TYR A 81 -0.65 -2.97 0.00
C TYR A 81 -0.77 -2.69 1.50
N SER A 82 0.28 -2.09 2.08
CA SER A 82 0.35 -1.85 3.53
C SER A 82 0.84 -0.43 3.85
N LEU A 83 0.45 0.07 5.02
CA LEU A 83 0.92 1.36 5.51
C LEU A 83 2.13 1.20 6.44
N PHE A 84 3.10 2.10 6.33
CA PHE A 84 4.14 2.28 7.34
C PHE A 84 3.84 3.56 8.14
N LEU A 85 3.39 3.38 9.38
CA LEU A 85 2.87 4.45 10.23
C LEU A 85 3.95 4.98 11.18
N CYS A 86 4.29 6.25 11.02
CA CYS A 86 5.26 6.98 11.85
C CYS A 86 4.53 7.97 12.78
N GLY A 87 4.67 7.81 14.09
CA GLY A 87 3.95 8.57 15.12
C GLY A 87 2.63 7.92 15.58
N TYR A 88 1.60 8.74 15.82
CA TYR A 88 0.32 8.30 16.40
C TYR A 88 -0.83 8.42 15.40
N PHE A 89 -1.73 7.43 15.43
CA PHE A 89 -2.98 7.41 14.66
C PHE A 89 -4.12 6.95 15.57
N ASP A 90 -5.30 7.54 15.41
CA ASP A 90 -6.48 7.19 16.21
C ASP A 90 -7.11 5.86 15.76
N SER A 91 -7.86 5.21 16.65
CA SER A 91 -8.48 3.91 16.35
C SER A 91 -9.53 3.96 15.24
N GLY A 92 -10.16 5.11 15.00
CA GLY A 92 -11.08 5.31 13.87
C GLY A 92 -10.37 5.41 12.52
N TYR A 93 -9.14 5.94 12.48
CA TYR A 93 -8.27 5.85 11.31
C TYR A 93 -7.97 4.38 11.02
N LEU A 94 -7.43 3.67 12.01
CA LEU A 94 -7.04 2.26 11.87
C LEU A 94 -8.23 1.36 11.52
N GLY A 95 -9.41 1.61 12.12
CA GLY A 95 -10.63 0.88 11.82
C GLY A 95 -11.12 1.09 10.39
N TYR A 96 -10.89 2.27 9.80
CA TYR A 96 -11.21 2.53 8.40
C TYR A 96 -10.27 1.78 7.46
N GLU A 97 -8.96 1.86 7.69
CA GLU A 97 -7.96 1.14 6.88
C GLU A 97 -8.18 -0.39 6.95
N ALA A 98 -8.47 -0.92 8.14
CA ALA A 98 -8.80 -2.33 8.32
C ALA A 98 -10.06 -2.76 7.55
N ALA A 99 -11.09 -1.90 7.48
CA ALA A 99 -12.31 -2.18 6.73
C ALA A 99 -12.07 -2.27 5.21
N GLU A 100 -11.05 -1.59 4.71
CA GLU A 100 -10.61 -1.64 3.31
C GLU A 100 -9.62 -2.79 3.03
N GLY A 101 -9.23 -3.52 4.09
CA GLY A 101 -8.28 -4.62 4.05
C GLY A 101 -6.84 -4.15 3.86
N ILE A 102 -6.49 -3.00 4.45
CA ILE A 102 -5.13 -2.43 4.44
C ILE A 102 -4.48 -2.73 5.79
N ASP A 103 -3.39 -3.50 5.75
CA ASP A 103 -2.55 -3.77 6.92
C ASP A 103 -1.55 -2.63 7.17
N TRP A 104 -0.98 -2.57 8.37
CA TRP A 104 0.01 -1.55 8.71
C TRP A 104 1.11 -2.04 9.64
N ILE A 105 2.25 -1.36 9.57
CA ILE A 105 3.41 -1.55 10.41
C ILE A 105 3.72 -0.23 11.11
N TRP A 106 4.00 -0.30 12.40
CA TRP A 106 4.39 0.87 13.18
C TRP A 106 5.89 1.08 13.15
N GLU A 107 6.34 2.33 13.12
CA GLU A 107 7.77 2.68 13.17
C GLU A 107 8.50 2.05 14.36
N HIS A 108 7.84 1.96 15.51
CA HIS A 108 8.39 1.39 16.75
C HIS A 108 8.26 -0.13 16.83
N ARG A 109 7.66 -0.76 15.81
CA ARG A 109 7.53 -2.22 15.63
C ARG A 109 7.99 -2.63 14.24
N ILE A 110 9.12 -2.07 13.79
CA ILE A 110 9.63 -2.28 12.42
C ILE A 110 9.81 -3.76 12.04
N ASN A 111 10.10 -4.63 13.01
CA ASN A 111 10.23 -6.07 12.79
C ASN A 111 8.94 -6.73 12.30
N ASP A 112 7.77 -6.09 12.46
CA ASP A 112 6.52 -6.59 11.88
C ASP A 112 6.56 -6.59 10.34
N LEU A 113 7.50 -5.88 9.70
CA LEU A 113 7.77 -6.03 8.27
C LEU A 113 8.12 -7.48 7.87
N GLU A 114 8.76 -8.26 8.76
CA GLU A 114 9.07 -9.67 8.50
C GLU A 114 7.80 -10.50 8.25
N GLN A 115 6.65 -10.07 8.80
CA GLN A 115 5.36 -10.73 8.58
C GLN A 115 4.85 -10.56 7.13
N LEU A 116 5.39 -9.60 6.37
CA LEU A 116 5.13 -9.41 4.96
C LEU A 116 6.01 -10.29 4.06
N GLY A 117 6.89 -11.12 4.64
CA GLY A 117 7.73 -12.08 3.91
C GLY A 117 8.96 -11.46 3.23
N ILE A 118 9.43 -10.30 3.71
CA ILE A 118 10.66 -9.65 3.23
C ILE A 118 11.90 -10.01 4.03
#